data_AF-A0A0G1T9M4-F1
#
_entry.id   AF-A0A0G1T9M4-F1
#
_cell.length_a   1.000
_cell.length_b   1.000
_cell.length_c   1.000
_cell.angle_alpha   90.00
_cell.angle_beta   90.00
_cell.angle_gamma   90.00
#
_symmetry.space_group_name_H-M   'P 1'
#
loop_
_entity.id
_entity.type
_entity.pdbx_description
1 polymer ?
#
loop_
_entity_poly.entity_id
_entity_poly.type
_entity_poly.pdbx_seq_one_letter_code
_entity_poly.pdbx_strand_id
1 'polypeptide(L)' 'PNAYFLVPGYGAQGGTAADVKVCFNKDGLGAIVNSSRDIIFAWQKEDKAGDVDAAKNYAAAARRATEKMKKELGAIVKN' A
#
# COMPACT_ATOMS: atom_id res chain seq x y z
N PRO A 1 -10.62 23.30 2.63
CA PRO A 1 -10.25 22.43 3.78
C PRO A 1 -8.76 22.08 3.70
N ASN A 2 -7.98 22.26 4.79
CA ASN A 2 -6.52 22.05 4.81
C ASN A 2 -6.12 20.81 5.64
N ALA A 3 -7.08 19.98 6.06
CA ALA A 3 -6.83 18.81 6.87
C ALA A 3 -6.32 17.64 6.01
N TYR A 4 -5.45 16.80 6.59
CA TYR A 4 -5.02 15.56 5.99
C TYR A 4 -6.05 14.45 6.23
N PHE A 5 -6.33 13.66 5.20
CA PHE A 5 -7.16 12.47 5.32
C PHE A 5 -6.31 11.27 5.77
N LEU A 6 -6.78 10.56 6.79
CA LEU A 6 -6.31 9.20 7.07
C LEU A 6 -7.19 8.22 6.28
N VAL A 7 -6.61 7.52 5.32
CA VAL A 7 -7.34 6.58 4.47
C VAL A 7 -7.02 5.14 4.87
N PRO A 8 -7.94 4.42 5.55
CA PRO A 8 -7.72 3.06 5.99
C PRO A 8 -7.97 2.04 4.87
N GLY A 9 -7.27 0.90 4.93
CA GLY A 9 -7.72 -0.32 4.25
C GLY A 9 -7.42 -0.40 2.75
N TYR A 10 -6.38 0.31 2.27
CA TYR A 10 -5.86 0.13 0.91
C TYR A 10 -5.54 -1.35 0.64
N GLY A 11 -6.09 -1.90 -0.44
CA GLY A 11 -5.93 -3.31 -0.84
C GLY A 11 -6.93 -4.26 -0.19
N ALA A 12 -6.94 -4.37 1.15
CA ALA A 12 -7.72 -5.40 1.85
C ALA A 12 -9.23 -5.12 2.03
N GLN A 13 -9.69 -3.86 1.94
CA GLN A 13 -11.13 -3.51 2.05
C GLN A 13 -11.81 -3.22 0.69
N GLY A 14 -11.16 -3.57 -0.42
CA GLY A 14 -11.70 -3.32 -1.76
C GLY A 14 -11.51 -1.90 -2.28
N GLY A 15 -10.87 -1.01 -1.51
CA GLY A 15 -10.44 0.30 -1.98
C GLY A 15 -9.26 0.15 -2.95
N THR A 16 -9.49 0.52 -4.20
CA THR A 16 -8.48 0.56 -5.25
C THR A 16 -7.65 1.84 -5.15
N ALA A 17 -6.52 1.87 -5.87
CA ALA A 17 -5.75 3.10 -6.03
C ALA A 17 -6.60 4.26 -6.60
N ALA A 18 -7.60 3.97 -7.43
CA ALA A 18 -8.48 5.03 -7.95
C ALA A 18 -9.34 5.66 -6.83
N ASP A 19 -9.81 4.87 -5.87
CA ASP A 19 -10.67 5.33 -4.77
C ASP A 19 -9.93 6.23 -3.78
N VAL A 20 -8.62 6.04 -3.62
CA VAL A 20 -7.77 6.91 -2.78
C VAL A 20 -7.38 8.21 -3.48
N LYS A 21 -7.46 8.30 -4.82
CA LYS A 21 -7.01 9.48 -5.58
C LYS A 21 -7.75 10.76 -5.15
N VAL A 22 -9.05 10.65 -4.86
CA VAL A 22 -9.89 11.80 -4.45
C VAL A 22 -9.51 12.37 -3.08
N CYS A 23 -8.76 11.60 -2.27
CA CYS A 23 -8.27 12.06 -0.98
C CYS A 23 -6.99 12.90 -1.10
N PHE A 24 -6.29 12.84 -2.24
CA PHE A 24 -5.08 13.62 -2.47
C PHE A 24 -5.43 15.00 -3.05
N ASN A 25 -4.67 15.99 -2.60
CA ASN A 25 -4.64 17.32 -3.17
C ASN A 25 -3.99 17.30 -4.57
N LYS A 26 -4.13 18.40 -5.31
CA LYS A 26 -3.54 18.56 -6.65
C LYS A 26 -2.01 18.48 -6.69
N ASP A 27 -1.36 18.74 -5.56
CA ASP A 27 0.10 18.62 -5.37
C ASP A 27 0.53 17.19 -4.99
N GLY A 28 -0.43 16.27 -4.85
CA GLY A 28 -0.19 14.89 -4.44
C GLY A 28 0.01 14.68 -2.94
N LEU A 29 -0.25 15.70 -2.12
CA LEU A 29 -0.25 15.61 -0.65
C LEU A 29 -1.68 15.51 -0.12
N GLY A 30 -1.88 15.69 1.19
CA GLY A 30 -3.21 15.78 1.80
C GLY A 30 -3.84 14.44 2.22
N ALA A 31 -3.17 13.31 1.98
CA ALA A 31 -3.61 12.01 2.48
C ALA A 31 -2.46 11.16 3.04
N ILE A 32 -2.78 10.41 4.10
CA ILE A 32 -1.96 9.33 4.66
C ILE A 32 -2.73 8.04 4.43
N VAL A 33 -2.16 7.13 3.65
CA VAL A 33 -2.81 5.85 3.32
C VAL A 33 -2.24 4.75 4.21
N ASN A 34 -3.10 4.07 4.97
CA ASN A 34 -2.72 2.97 5.82
C ASN A 34 -2.95 1.61 5.13
N SER A 35 -1.94 0.75 5.17
CA SER A 35 -2.05 -0.67 4.79
C SER A 35 -1.29 -1.54 5.79
N SER A 36 -2.00 -2.11 6.77
CA SER A 36 -1.38 -2.92 7.82
C SER A 36 -1.24 -4.39 7.43
N ARG A 37 -2.36 -5.11 7.24
CA ARG A 37 -2.34 -6.56 7.00
C ARG A 37 -1.61 -6.97 5.72
N ASP A 38 -1.73 -6.16 4.65
CA ASP A 38 -1.05 -6.47 3.39
C ASP A 38 0.47 -6.37 3.49
N ILE A 39 0.99 -5.54 4.40
CA ILE A 39 2.43 -5.41 4.67
C ILE A 39 2.87 -6.44 5.72
N ILE A 40 2.17 -6.53 6.85
CA ILE A 40 2.53 -7.43 7.97
C ILE A 40 2.51 -8.90 7.54
N PHE A 41 1.53 -9.30 6.72
CA PHE A 41 1.37 -10.67 6.25
C PHE A 41 1.84 -10.88 4.80
N ALA A 42 2.62 -9.96 4.24
CA ALA A 42 3.16 -10.08 2.88
C ALA A 42 3.90 -11.40 2.67
N TRP A 43 4.72 -11.80 3.65
CA TRP A 43 5.50 -13.04 3.61
C TRP A 43 4.63 -14.29 3.45
N GLN A 44 3.42 -14.33 4.02
CA GLN A 44 2.51 -15.48 3.90
C GLN A 44 1.97 -15.62 2.47
N LYS A 45 1.80 -14.50 1.76
CA LYS A 45 1.36 -14.50 0.37
C LYS A 45 2.47 -14.99 -0.55
N GLU A 46 3.70 -14.57 -0.27
CA GLU A 46 4.89 -14.99 -1.02
C GLU A 46 5.25 -16.46 -0.76
N ASP A 47 5.12 -16.94 0.48
CA ASP A 47 5.26 -18.36 0.85
C ASP A 47 4.27 -19.23 0.06
N LYS A 48 2.99 -18.85 0.04
CA LYS A 48 1.96 -19.53 -0.77
C LYS A 48 2.22 -19.48 -2.28
N ALA A 49 2.99 -18.50 -2.74
CA ALA A 49 3.38 -18.37 -4.14
C ALA A 49 4.64 -19.19 -4.51
N GLY A 50 5.23 -19.92 -3.55
CA GLY A 50 6.36 -20.82 -3.78
C GLY A 50 7.74 -20.19 -3.52
N ASP A 51 7.80 -18.97 -2.98
CA ASP A 51 9.06 -18.35 -2.55
C ASP A 51 9.38 -18.77 -1.11
N VAL A 52 10.05 -19.91 -0.98
CA VAL A 52 10.46 -20.52 0.30
C VAL A 52 11.48 -19.69 1.09
N ASP A 53 12.19 -18.76 0.44
CA ASP A 53 13.15 -17.86 1.10
C ASP A 53 12.47 -16.57 1.59
N ALA A 54 11.40 -16.12 0.91
CA ALA A 54 10.55 -15.03 1.39
C ALA A 54 9.86 -15.34 2.72
N ALA A 55 9.42 -16.59 2.94
CA ALA A 55 8.81 -17.04 4.19
C ALA A 55 9.74 -16.86 5.41
N LYS A 56 11.06 -16.92 5.18
CA LYS A 56 12.10 -16.73 6.20
C LYS A 56 12.55 -15.28 6.33
N ASN A 57 12.18 -14.43 5.37
CA ASN A 57 12.63 -13.04 5.29
C ASN A 57 11.45 -12.06 5.33
N TYR A 58 10.77 -12.03 6.48
CA TYR A 58 9.66 -11.13 6.82
C TYR A 58 9.94 -9.66 6.47
N ALA A 59 11.16 -9.18 6.76
CA ALA A 59 11.54 -7.80 6.52
C ALA A 59 11.60 -7.48 5.02
N ALA A 60 12.15 -8.38 4.20
CA ALA A 60 12.18 -8.20 2.75
C ALA A 60 10.78 -8.25 2.14
N ALA A 61 9.92 -9.16 2.60
CA ALA A 61 8.53 -9.26 2.16
C ALA A 61 7.74 -7.97 2.49
N ALA A 62 7.84 -7.47 3.73
CA ALA A 62 7.21 -6.22 4.15
C ALA A 62 7.72 -5.02 3.32
N ARG A 63 9.03 -4.97 3.05
CA ARG A 63 9.63 -3.94 2.21
C ARG A 63 9.08 -3.97 0.77
N ARG A 64 9.05 -5.15 0.14
CA ARG A 64 8.50 -5.31 -1.22
C ARG A 64 7.04 -4.89 -1.28
N ALA A 65 6.22 -5.29 -0.30
CA ALA A 65 4.82 -4.88 -0.21
C ALA A 65 4.68 -3.35 -0.07
N THR A 66 5.53 -2.72 0.74
CA THR A 66 5.56 -1.26 0.92
C THR A 66 5.97 -0.54 -0.37
N GLU A 67 7.01 -1.04 -1.06
CA GLU A 67 7.49 -0.48 -2.33
C GLU A 67 6.43 -0.62 -3.44
N LYS A 68 5.73 -1.75 -3.50
CA LYS A 68 4.59 -1.97 -4.40
C LYS A 68 3.47 -0.96 -4.14
N MET A 69 3.04 -0.82 -2.89
CA MET A 69 2.02 0.17 -2.50
C MET A 69 2.44 1.60 -2.87
N LYS A 70 3.70 1.98 -2.59
CA LYS A 70 4.24 3.29 -2.98
C LYS A 70 4.18 3.52 -4.49
N LYS A 71 4.53 2.50 -5.29
CA LYS A 71 4.48 2.60 -6.76
C LYS A 71 3.05 2.76 -7.26
N GLU A 72 2.11 1.98 -6.74
CA GLU A 72 0.69 2.03 -7.11
C GLU A 72 0.06 3.38 -6.75
N LEU A 73 0.32 3.90 -5.55
CA LEU A 73 -0.12 5.25 -5.14
C LEU A 73 0.57 6.35 -5.94
N GLY A 74 1.87 6.21 -6.24
CA GLY A 74 2.58 7.19 -7.07
C GLY A 74 2.02 7.29 -8.50
N ALA A 75 1.53 6.19 -9.06
CA ALA A 75 0.95 6.15 -10.40
C ALA A 75 -0.40 6.87 -10.51
N ILE A 76 -1.18 6.94 -9.42
CA ILE A 76 -2.48 7.65 -9.40
C ILE A 76 -2.34 9.13 -9.03
N VAL A 77 -1.29 9.49 -8.28
CA VAL A 77 -1.06 10.84 -7.75
C VAL A 77 -0.39 11.76 -8.77
N LYS A 78 0.48 11.22 -9.63
CA LYS A 78 1.08 11.98 -10.73
C LYS A 78 0.08 12.10 -11.90
N ASN A 79 -0.32 13.33 -12.23
CA ASN A 79 -0.88 13.68 -13.55
C ASN A 79 0.26 14.19 -14.43
#